data_AF-A0A7W7Y184-F1
#
_entry.id   AF-A0A7W7Y184-F1
#
_cell.length_a   1.000
_cell.length_b   1.000
_cell.length_c   1.000
_cell.angle_alpha   90.00
_cell.angle_beta   90.00
_cell.angle_gamma   90.00
#
_symmetry.space_group_name_H-M   'P 1'
#
loop_
_entity.id
_entity.type
_entity.pdbx_description
1 polymer ?
#
loop_
_entity_poly.entity_id
_entity_poly.type
_entity_poly.pdbx_seq_one_letter_code
_entity_poly.pdbx_strand_id
1 'polypeptide(L)'
;MAELLWLLIALALAISGLSGYAIFGPLTYRHLQDRQRVVGESAFDPAFLRWILAARYRYHGDPVLPTLATPARWLLATCLLGAAGVLAWLVWRAV
;
A
#
# COMPACT_ATOMS: atom_id res chain seq x y z
N MET A 1 -21.46 -20.75 2.57
CA MET A 1 -21.54 -19.66 1.54
C MET A 1 -20.90 -18.37 2.02
N ALA A 2 -21.22 -17.87 3.23
CA ALA A 2 -20.66 -16.62 3.75
C ALA A 2 -19.12 -16.61 3.84
N GLU A 3 -18.49 -17.72 4.21
CA GLU A 3 -17.02 -17.82 4.30
C GLU A 3 -16.31 -17.60 2.95
N LEU A 4 -16.85 -18.20 1.88
CA LEU A 4 -16.33 -18.02 0.52
C LEU A 4 -16.47 -16.56 0.07
N LEU A 5 -17.63 -15.94 0.35
CA LEU A 5 -17.85 -14.53 0.02
C LEU A 5 -16.82 -13.64 0.74
N TRP A 6 -16.58 -13.86 2.03
CA TRP A 6 -15.56 -13.14 2.78
C TRP A 6 -14.16 -13.29 2.19
N LEU A 7 -13.77 -14.53 1.87
CA LEU A 7 -12.46 -14.80 1.27
C LEU A 7 -12.31 -14.11 -0.09
N LEU A 8 -13.34 -14.15 -0.93
CA LEU A 8 -13.30 -13.51 -2.25
C LEU A 8 -13.22 -11.98 -2.15
N ILE A 9 -13.95 -11.36 -1.22
CA ILE A 9 -13.88 -9.91 -0.99
C ILE A 9 -12.50 -9.52 -0.45
N ALA A 10 -11.99 -10.24 0.55
CA ALA A 10 -10.67 -9.95 1.13
C ALA A 10 -9.56 -10.10 0.08
N LEU A 11 -9.62 -11.16 -0.73
CA LEU A 11 -8.68 -11.40 -1.82
C LEU A 11 -8.79 -10.33 -2.92
N ALA A 12 -10.01 -9.94 -3.30
CA ALA A 12 -10.23 -8.87 -4.27
C ALA A 12 -9.62 -7.54 -3.79
N LEU A 13 -9.83 -7.16 -2.52
CA LEU A 13 -9.22 -5.97 -1.93
C LEU A 13 -7.69 -6.06 -1.93
N ALA A 14 -7.12 -7.22 -1.59
CA ALA A 14 -5.68 -7.44 -1.60
C ALA A 14 -5.09 -7.22 -3.00
N ILE A 15 -5.68 -7.83 -4.02
CA ILE A 15 -5.21 -7.76 -5.41
C ILE A 15 -5.40 -6.34 -5.99
N SER A 16 -6.55 -5.70 -5.76
CA SER A 16 -6.80 -4.34 -6.21
C SER A 16 -5.86 -3.33 -5.54
N GLY A 17 -5.61 -3.48 -4.24
CA GLY A 17 -4.66 -2.64 -3.51
C GLY A 17 -3.22 -2.84 -4.01
N LEU A 18 -2.80 -4.09 -4.19
CA LEU A 18 -1.46 -4.43 -4.66
C LEU A 18 -1.20 -3.89 -6.07
N SER A 19 -2.15 -4.12 -7.00
CA SER A 19 -2.01 -3.67 -8.38
C SER A 19 -1.98 -2.15 -8.49
N GLY A 20 -2.82 -1.44 -7.75
CA GLY A 20 -2.77 0.02 -7.69
C GLY A 20 -1.47 0.53 -7.05
N TYR A 21 -1.00 -0.10 -5.97
CA TYR A 21 0.26 0.28 -5.34
C TYR A 21 1.46 0.06 -6.29
N ALA A 22 1.46 -1.04 -7.05
CA ALA A 22 2.51 -1.33 -8.02
C ALA A 22 2.63 -0.25 -9.11
N ILE A 23 1.60 0.56 -9.33
CA ILE A 23 1.63 1.71 -10.24
C ILE A 23 2.07 2.96 -9.47
N PHE A 24 1.31 3.40 -8.47
CA PHE A 24 1.53 4.70 -7.81
C PHE A 24 2.73 4.71 -6.85
N GLY A 25 3.05 3.57 -6.22
CA GLY A 25 4.17 3.43 -5.30
C GLY A 25 5.52 3.69 -5.98
N PRO A 26 5.87 2.94 -7.04
CA PRO A 26 7.11 3.15 -7.79
C PRO A 26 7.21 4.54 -8.43
N LEU A 27 6.10 5.11 -8.93
CA LEU A 27 6.08 6.48 -9.44
C LEU A 27 6.40 7.50 -8.34
N THR A 28 5.82 7.33 -7.15
CA THR A 28 6.14 8.18 -5.98
C THR A 28 7.60 8.04 -5.57
N TYR A 29 8.14 6.82 -5.56
CA TYR A 29 9.54 6.56 -5.21
C TYR A 29 10.49 7.19 -6.22
N ARG A 30 10.22 7.04 -7.53
CA ARG A 30 10.98 7.70 -8.58
C ARG A 30 10.94 9.22 -8.46
N HIS A 31 9.79 9.81 -8.16
CA HIS A 31 9.68 11.25 -7.92
C HIS A 31 10.57 11.70 -6.75
N LEU A 32 10.71 10.90 -5.69
CA LEU A 32 11.65 11.18 -4.59
C LEU A 32 13.12 11.04 -5.01
N GLN A 33 13.44 10.04 -5.84
CA GLN A 33 14.79 9.86 -6.41
C GLN A 33 15.19 11.10 -7.24
N ASP A 34 14.29 11.56 -8.11
CA ASP A 34 14.51 12.73 -8.96
C ASP A 34 14.76 14.00 -8.13
N ARG A 35 14.16 14.08 -6.94
CA ARG A 35 14.32 15.19 -5.99
C ARG A 35 15.46 14.99 -4.97
N GLN A 36 16.24 13.92 -5.08
CA GLN A 36 17.33 13.56 -4.15
C GLN A 36 16.86 13.47 -2.67
N ARG A 37 15.62 13.02 -2.45
CA ARG A 37 14.97 12.89 -1.13
C ARG A 37 14.49 11.46 -0.88
N VAL A 38 15.29 10.49 -1.30
CA VAL A 38 14.91 9.08 -1.25
C VAL A 38 14.75 8.60 0.19
N VAL A 39 13.81 7.69 0.39
CA VAL A 39 13.55 7.03 1.68
C VAL A 39 13.56 5.53 1.44
N GLY A 40 14.55 4.83 2.00
CA GLY A 40 14.80 3.41 1.70
C GLY A 40 15.50 3.19 0.36
N GLU A 41 15.78 1.93 0.04
CA GLU A 41 16.50 1.52 -1.18
C GLU A 41 15.57 1.26 -2.36
N SER A 42 14.29 0.98 -2.11
CA SER A 42 13.30 0.69 -3.15
C SER A 42 11.88 1.10 -2.76
N ALA A 43 10.98 1.11 -3.75
CA ALA A 43 9.54 1.33 -3.52
C ALA A 43 8.87 0.21 -2.69
N PHE A 44 9.54 -0.93 -2.47
CA PHE A 44 9.04 -2.02 -1.64
C PHE A 44 9.83 -2.18 -0.34
N ASP A 45 10.77 -1.27 -0.07
CA ASP A 45 11.51 -1.24 1.17
C ASP A 45 10.56 -0.97 2.35
N PRO A 46 10.62 -1.76 3.44
CA PRO A 46 9.88 -1.50 4.67
C PRO A 46 9.96 -0.05 5.17
N ALA A 47 11.09 0.63 4.98
CA ALA A 47 11.26 2.03 5.34
C ALA A 47 10.35 2.95 4.50
N PHE A 48 10.31 2.75 3.18
CA PHE A 48 9.44 3.51 2.27
C PHE A 48 7.96 3.21 2.53
N LEU A 49 7.61 1.93 2.71
CA LEU A 49 6.24 1.50 3.02
C LEU A 49 5.73 2.13 4.32
N ARG A 50 6.56 2.15 5.38
CA ARG A 50 6.21 2.84 6.62
C ARG A 50 6.07 4.34 6.43
N TRP A 51 6.99 4.95 5.67
CA TRP A 51 6.95 6.38 5.38
C TRP A 51 5.67 6.81 4.65
N ILE A 52 5.24 6.03 3.64
CA ILE A 52 4.04 6.32 2.86
C ILE A 52 2.77 6.10 3.69
N LEU A 53 2.71 5.02 4.49
CA LEU A 53 1.60 4.74 5.41
C LEU A 53 1.46 5.81 6.49
N ALA A 54 2.58 6.27 7.05
CA ALA A 54 2.63 7.34 8.05
C ALA A 54 2.38 8.75 7.45
N ALA A 55 2.03 8.84 6.16
CA ALA A 55 1.74 10.07 5.43
C ALA A 55 2.86 11.13 5.52
N ARG A 56 4.11 10.69 5.63
CA ARG A 56 5.25 11.58 5.84
C ARG A 56 5.53 12.50 4.65
N TYR A 57 5.06 12.12 3.45
CA TYR A 57 5.04 12.98 2.26
C TYR A 57 4.34 14.33 2.47
N ARG A 58 3.39 14.44 3.42
CA ARG A 58 2.69 15.70 3.70
C ARG A 58 3.57 16.77 4.32
N TYR A 59 4.69 16.39 4.94
CA TYR A 59 5.65 17.32 5.53
C TYR A 59 6.68 17.83 4.52
N HIS A 60 6.71 17.26 3.30
CA HIS A 60 7.49 17.82 2.22
C HIS A 60 6.73 18.99 1.61
N GLY A 61 7.40 20.15 1.48
CA GLY A 61 6.88 21.32 0.77
C GLY A 61 6.78 21.16 -0.75
N ASP A 62 6.62 19.93 -1.26
CA ASP A 62 6.42 19.66 -2.67
C ASP A 62 4.91 19.46 -2.95
N PRO A 63 4.25 20.36 -3.68
CA PRO A 63 2.80 20.28 -3.94
C PRO A 63 2.41 19.11 -4.87
N VAL A 64 3.35 18.57 -5.65
CA VAL A 64 3.08 17.46 -6.58
C VAL A 64 3.18 16.11 -5.86
N LEU A 65 4.01 15.99 -4.82
CA LEU A 65 4.21 14.72 -4.13
C LEU A 65 2.92 14.11 -3.53
N PRO A 66 2.02 14.87 -2.89
CA PRO A 66 0.76 14.34 -2.36
C PRO A 66 -0.18 13.75 -3.43
N THR A 67 -0.17 14.24 -4.68
CA THR A 67 -1.09 13.74 -5.72
C THR A 67 -0.77 12.31 -6.12
N LEU A 68 0.50 11.92 -6.04
CA LEU A 68 0.99 10.56 -6.29
C LEU A 68 0.99 9.70 -5.01
N ALA A 69 1.46 10.27 -3.90
CA ALA A 69 1.67 9.51 -2.67
C ALA A 69 0.36 9.19 -1.92
N THR A 70 -0.68 10.03 -2.04
CA THR A 70 -1.98 9.80 -1.40
C THR A 70 -2.70 8.56 -1.95
N PRO A 71 -2.87 8.38 -3.28
CA PRO A 71 -3.46 7.16 -3.81
C PRO A 71 -2.59 5.94 -3.50
N ALA A 72 -1.26 6.05 -3.61
CA ALA A 72 -0.35 4.96 -3.25
C ALA A 72 -0.56 4.50 -1.79
N ARG A 73 -0.70 5.44 -0.84
CA ARG A 73 -0.97 5.13 0.57
C ARG A 73 -2.27 4.35 0.74
N TRP A 74 -3.36 4.81 0.13
CA TRP A 74 -4.65 4.15 0.27
C TRP A 74 -4.67 2.77 -0.38
N LEU A 75 -4.05 2.63 -1.55
CA LEU A 75 -3.94 1.34 -2.24
C LEU A 75 -3.10 0.33 -1.44
N LEU A 76 -1.99 0.79 -0.84
CA LEU A 76 -1.20 -0.03 0.07
C LEU A 76 -2.01 -0.43 1.32
N ALA A 77 -2.74 0.51 1.93
CA ALA A 77 -3.59 0.20 3.08
C ALA A 77 -4.69 -0.80 2.72
N THR A 78 -5.35 -0.65 1.58
CA THR A 78 -6.35 -1.60 1.06
C THR A 78 -5.74 -2.98 0.82
N CYS A 79 -4.52 -3.04 0.27
CA CYS A 79 -3.78 -4.29 0.10
C CYS A 79 -3.55 -5.00 1.44
N LEU A 80 -3.09 -4.24 2.45
CA LEU A 80 -2.81 -4.77 3.79
C LEU A 80 -4.09 -5.24 4.49
N LEU A 81 -5.19 -4.50 4.35
CA LEU A 81 -6.49 -4.89 4.90
C LEU A 81 -7.03 -6.16 4.24
N GLY A 82 -6.93 -6.27 2.91
CA GLY A 82 -7.30 -7.48 2.19
C GLY A 82 -6.47 -8.69 2.62
N ALA A 83 -5.15 -8.53 2.72
CA ALA A 83 -4.25 -9.58 3.19
C ALA A 83 -4.55 -10.00 4.64
N ALA A 84 -4.79 -9.04 5.53
CA ALA A 84 -5.20 -9.30 6.90
C ALA A 84 -6.53 -10.05 6.98
N GLY A 85 -7.50 -9.74 6.10
CA GLY A 85 -8.76 -10.47 6.00
C GLY A 85 -8.59 -11.93 5.58
N VAL A 86 -7.70 -12.21 4.62
CA VAL A 86 -7.36 -13.58 4.22
C VAL A 86 -6.66 -14.33 5.36
N LEU A 87 -5.72 -13.69 6.05
CA LEU A 87 -5.04 -14.28 7.22
C LEU A 87 -6.01 -14.57 8.37
N ALA A 88 -6.92 -13.63 8.67
CA ALA A 88 -7.94 -13.83 9.71
C ALA A 88 -8.85 -15.02 9.38
N TRP A 89 -9.24 -15.17 8.12
CA TRP A 89 -10.00 -16.33 7.68
C TRP A 89 -9.20 -17.64 7.80
N LEU A 90 -7.91 -17.64 7.44
CA LEU A 90 -7.04 -18.82 7.58
C LEU A 90 -6.88 -19.24 9.04
N VAL A 91 -6.67 -18.28 9.95
CA VAL A 91 -6.58 -18.54 11.38
C VAL A 91 -7.89 -19.10 11.91
N TRP A 92 -9.03 -18.51 11.53
CA TRP A 92 -10.34 -19.00 11.96
C TRP A 92 -10.62 -20.43 11.45
N ARG A 93 -10.19 -20.77 10.23
CA ARG A 93 -10.36 -22.13 9.70
C ARG A 93 -9.41 -23.17 10.31
N ALA A 94 -8.31 -22.72 10.91
CA ALA A 94 -7.33 -23.59 11.57
C ALA A 94 -7.67 -23.89 13.04
N VAL A 95 -8.61 -23.15 13.63
CA VAL A 95 -9.15 -23.32 15.00
C VAL A 95 -10.41 -24.16 14.94
#